data_AF-A0A679FJS2-F1
#
_entry.id   AF-A0A679FJS2-F1
#
_cell.length_a   1.000
_cell.length_b   1.000
_cell.length_c   1.000
_cell.angle_alpha   90.00
_cell.angle_beta   90.00
_cell.angle_gamma   90.00
#
_symmetry.space_group_name_H-M   'P 1'
#
loop_
_entity.id
_entity.type
_entity.pdbx_description
1 polymer ?
#
loop_
_entity_poly.entity_id
_entity_poly.type
_entity_poly.pdbx_seq_one_letter_code
_entity_poly.pdbx_strand_id
1 'polypeptide(L)' 'MSKRKDEWTFEKNVRAGSAIIVPTGTWHNVINTGMVPLKLYSIYAPRKHPHGTVYRTKDDALAAE' A
#
# COMPACT_ATOMS: atom_id res chain seq x y z
N MET A 1 4.08 4.30 9.13
CA MET A 1 5.38 3.93 8.53
C MET A 1 6.46 3.88 9.59
N SER A 2 7.52 3.12 9.35
CA SER A 2 8.65 2.98 10.28
C SER A 2 9.83 2.21 9.66
N LYS A 3 10.97 2.20 10.36
CA LYS A 3 12.12 1.32 10.03
C LYS A 3 11.96 -0.11 10.55
N ARG A 4 11.07 -0.34 11.52
CA ARG A 4 10.83 -1.66 12.16
C ARG A 4 9.34 -1.96 12.17
N LYS A 5 8.97 -3.23 11.90
CA LYS A 5 7.59 -3.68 11.72
C LYS A 5 6.65 -3.29 12.86
N ASP A 6 7.11 -3.43 14.09
CA ASP A 6 6.27 -3.33 15.29
C ASP A 6 6.41 -1.98 16.02
N GLU A 7 7.01 -0.99 15.38
CA GLU A 7 7.26 0.33 15.97
C GLU A 7 6.83 1.43 15.00
N TRP A 8 5.53 1.70 14.95
CA TRP A 8 4.96 2.73 14.08
C TRP A 8 5.34 4.14 14.57
N THR A 9 6.08 4.90 13.76
CA THR A 9 6.55 6.25 14.14
C THR A 9 5.95 7.37 13.29
N PHE A 10 5.24 7.03 12.21
CA PHE A 10 4.59 7.99 11.33
C PHE A 10 3.19 7.50 10.93
N GLU A 11 2.18 8.34 11.17
CA GLU A 11 0.80 8.11 10.77
C GLU A 11 0.20 9.42 10.24
N LYS A 12 -0.55 9.33 9.14
CA LYS A 12 -1.19 10.49 8.54
C LYS A 12 -2.45 10.12 7.78
N ASN A 13 -3.51 10.90 7.96
CA ASN A 13 -4.68 10.86 7.10
C ASN A 13 -4.35 11.41 5.70
N VAL A 14 -4.71 10.65 4.68
CA VAL A 14 -4.58 11.02 3.27
C VAL A 14 -5.96 11.28 2.66
N ARG A 15 -6.01 12.12 1.64
CA ARG A 15 -7.26 12.48 0.92
C ARG A 15 -7.02 12.45 -0.59
N ALA A 16 -8.07 12.65 -1.38
CA ALA A 16 -7.95 12.82 -2.82
C ALA A 16 -6.90 13.88 -3.16
N GLY A 17 -6.02 13.58 -4.12
CA GLY A 17 -4.88 14.43 -4.49
C GLY A 17 -3.63 14.29 -3.63
N SER A 18 -3.65 13.47 -2.57
CA SER A 18 -2.45 13.16 -1.77
C SER A 18 -1.54 12.16 -2.49
N ALA A 19 -0.23 12.25 -2.24
CA ALA A 19 0.76 11.26 -2.66
C ALA A 19 1.44 10.62 -1.43
N ILE A 20 1.74 9.32 -1.52
CA ILE A 20 2.44 8.56 -0.49
C ILE A 20 3.78 8.10 -1.09
N ILE A 21 4.89 8.50 -0.47
CA ILE A 21 6.22 8.04 -0.86
C ILE A 21 6.70 7.01 0.16
N VAL A 22 7.03 5.82 -0.32
CA VAL A 22 7.54 4.71 0.50
C VAL A 22 8.96 4.40 0.06
N PRO A 23 9.99 4.86 0.81
CA PRO A 23 11.38 4.51 0.52
C PRO A 23 11.65 3.02 0.73
N THR A 24 12.67 2.49 0.05
CA THR A 24 13.16 1.11 0.23
C THR A 24 13.41 0.78 1.71
N GLY A 25 12.96 -0.40 2.15
CA GLY A 25 13.13 -0.85 3.53
C GLY A 25 12.15 -0.23 4.54
N THR A 26 11.17 0.55 4.09
CA THR A 26 10.16 1.17 4.97
C THR A 26 8.98 0.24 5.19
N TRP A 27 8.69 -0.08 6.45
CA TRP A 27 7.44 -0.72 6.84
C TRP A 27 6.29 0.27 6.71
N HIS A 28 5.23 -0.11 6.02
CA HIS A 28 4.10 0.76 5.68
C HIS A 28 2.80 -0.04 5.59
N ASN A 29 1.68 0.65 5.79
CA ASN A 29 0.34 0.12 5.57
C ASN A 29 -0.59 1.26 5.14
N VAL A 30 -1.60 0.95 4.33
CA VAL A 30 -2.64 1.90 3.91
C VAL A 30 -3.99 1.28 4.24
N ILE A 31 -4.74 1.96 5.10
CA ILE A 31 -6.05 1.49 5.58
C ILE A 31 -7.11 2.45 5.07
N ASN A 32 -8.16 1.92 4.44
CA ASN A 32 -9.32 2.72 4.10
C ASN A 32 -10.11 3.02 5.39
N THR A 33 -10.10 4.28 5.83
CA THR A 33 -10.84 4.77 7.00
C THR A 33 -12.15 5.46 6.63
N GLY A 34 -12.49 5.51 5.33
CA GLY A 34 -13.73 6.10 4.83
C GLY A 34 -14.86 5.08 4.66
N MET A 35 -16.04 5.59 4.29
CA MET A 35 -17.25 4.77 4.06
C MET A 35 -17.41 4.30 2.61
N VAL A 36 -16.52 4.74 1.70
CA VAL A 36 -16.57 4.40 0.27
C VAL A 36 -15.28 3.70 -0.15
N PRO A 37 -15.27 2.94 -1.25
CA PRO A 37 -14.06 2.29 -1.75
C PRO A 37 -12.93 3.30 -2.01
N LEU A 38 -11.78 3.06 -1.39
CA LEU A 38 -10.56 3.82 -1.65
C LEU A 38 -10.00 3.43 -3.02
N LYS A 39 -9.92 4.39 -3.94
CA LYS A 39 -9.30 4.22 -5.25
C LYS A 39 -7.91 4.86 -5.23
N LEU A 40 -6.89 4.08 -5.59
CA LEU A 40 -5.51 4.54 -5.68
C LEU A 40 -4.78 3.79 -6.80
N TYR A 41 -3.65 4.35 -7.22
CA TYR A 41 -2.67 3.66 -8.04
C TYR A 41 -1.34 3.58 -7.27
N SER A 42 -0.57 2.52 -7.52
CA SER A 42 0.76 2.33 -6.94
C SER A 42 1.78 2.19 -8.06
N ILE A 43 2.94 2.79 -7.88
CA ILE A 43 4.05 2.72 -8.83
C ILE A 43 5.22 2.10 -8.08
N TYR A 44 5.67 0.93 -8.53
CA TYR A 44 6.79 0.21 -7.94
C TYR A 44 8.05 0.35 -8.79
N ALA A 45 9.18 0.64 -8.14
CA ALA A 45 10.50 0.67 -8.77
C ALA A 45 11.52 -0.06 -7.86
N PRO A 46 12.07 -1.23 -8.27
CA PRO A 46 11.76 -1.99 -9.48
C PRO A 46 10.37 -2.67 -9.43
N ARG A 47 9.94 -3.27 -10.54
CA ARG A 47 8.62 -3.92 -10.67
C ARG A 47 8.39 -4.98 -9.59
N LYS A 48 7.28 -4.92 -8.86
CA LYS A 48 6.91 -5.88 -7.79
C LYS A 48 6.16 -7.12 -8.30
N HIS A 49 5.19 -6.96 -9.21
CA HIS A 49 4.36 -8.08 -9.70
C HIS A 49 4.70 -8.48 -11.15
N PRO A 50 4.41 -9.73 -11.57
CA PRO A 50 4.43 -10.10 -12.99
C PRO A 50 3.53 -9.21 -13.85
N HIS A 51 3.81 -9.14 -15.15
CA HIS A 51 2.99 -8.36 -16.08
C HIS A 51 1.59 -9.00 -16.20
N GLY A 52 0.54 -8.17 -16.17
CA GLY A 52 -0.84 -8.62 -16.31
C GLY A 52 -1.46 -9.25 -15.05
N THR A 53 -0.78 -9.18 -13.89
CA THR A 53 -1.37 -9.66 -12.62
C THR A 53 -2.63 -8.87 -12.27
N VAL A 54 -3.72 -9.58 -12.01
CA VAL A 54 -5.01 -9.02 -11.55
C VAL A 54 -5.49 -9.84 -10.35
N TYR A 55 -5.50 -9.20 -9.18
CA TYR A 55 -6.16 -9.73 -7.99
C TYR A 55 -7.49 -9.02 -7.81
N ARG A 56 -8.61 -9.76 -7.82
CA ARG A 56 -9.95 -9.19 -7.66
C ARG A 56 -10.28 -8.92 -6.20
N THR A 57 -9.78 -9.77 -5.31
CA THR A 57 -9.95 -9.65 -3.86
C THR A 57 -8.60 -9.54 -3.15
N LYS A 58 -8.64 -9.07 -1.91
CA LYS A 58 -7.46 -9.06 -1.04
C LYS A 58 -6.96 -10.48 -0.76
N ASP A 59 -7.87 -11.44 -0.58
CA ASP A 59 -7.53 -12.82 -0.27
C ASP A 59 -6.81 -13.50 -1.45
N ASP A 60 -7.23 -13.22 -2.69
CA ASP A 60 -6.52 -13.69 -3.89
C ASP A 60 -5.06 -13.19 -3.93
N ALA A 61 -4.84 -11.93 -3.54
CA ALA A 61 -3.51 -11.33 -3.52
C ALA A 61 -2.63 -11.97 -2.43
N LEU A 62 -3.19 -12.23 -1.25
CA LEU A 62 -2.48 -12.87 -0.13
C LEU A 62 -2.12 -14.34 -0.43
N ALA A 63 -2.96 -15.06 -1.17
CA ALA A 63 -2.69 -16.44 -1.56
C ALA A 63 -1.58 -16.57 -2.62
N ALA A 64 -1.27 -15.49 -3.33
CA ALA A 64 -0.29 -15.46 -4.42
C ALA A 64 1.04 -14.78 -4.04
N GLU A 65 1.15 -14.21 -2.83
CA GLU A 65 2.39 -13.66 -2.26
C GLU A 65 3.17 -14.69 -1.45
#